data_AF-A0A6P1EBD4-F1
#
_entry.id   AF-A0A6P1EBD4-F1
#
_cell.length_a   1.000
_cell.length_b   1.000
_cell.length_c   1.000
_cell.angle_alpha   90.00
_cell.angle_beta   90.00
_cell.angle_gamma   90.00
#
_symmetry.space_group_name_H-M   'P 1'
#
loop_
_entity.id
_entity.type
_entity.pdbx_description
1 polymer ?
#
loop_
_entity_poly.entity_id
_entity_poly.type
_entity_poly.pdbx_seq_one_letter_code
_entity_poly.pdbx_strand_id
1 'polypeptide(L)'
;MSALWKELLVELNAVGLACIERGRDDGIEYLGLEPFINGFPDAPLAVLASKVGREELTWLGQKGATPQQIADAEERLGFRFPDSYREFLLESNGFLVPGTYCCVLLPVELVRKFGDDNAQIVAMWANAHAKDPLLDIEDVTYRMGDAIQVTAEPSDYDWFVLFDPINASPKGEPWTVMYSRQGYDCEETFLDLIQELVSSYQASFRR
;
A
#
# COMPACT_ATOMS: atom_id res chain seq x y z
N MET A 1 10.24 14.50 14.30
CA MET A 1 9.01 13.87 13.77
C MET A 1 8.45 14.82 12.74
N SER A 2 8.38 14.37 11.50
CA SER A 2 8.25 15.21 10.31
C SER A 2 6.87 15.87 10.25
N ALA A 3 6.82 17.21 10.35
CA ALA A 3 5.56 17.96 10.23
C ALA A 3 4.82 17.62 8.92
N LEU A 4 5.58 17.27 7.88
CA LEU A 4 5.08 16.85 6.58
C LEU A 4 4.14 15.64 6.63
N TRP A 5 4.50 14.56 7.33
CA TRP A 5 3.68 13.35 7.35
C TRP A 5 2.34 13.55 8.05
N LYS A 6 2.31 14.39 9.09
CA LYS A 6 1.06 14.74 9.76
C LYS A 6 0.13 15.50 8.82
N GLU A 7 0.66 16.46 8.08
CA GLU A 7 -0.09 17.23 7.08
C GLU A 7 -0.60 16.30 5.96
N LEU A 8 0.27 15.47 5.39
CA LEU A 8 -0.10 14.53 4.34
C LEU A 8 -1.16 13.52 4.78
N LEU A 9 -1.08 12.99 6.00
CA LEU A 9 -2.11 12.08 6.52
C LEU A 9 -3.45 12.79 6.76
N VAL A 10 -3.45 14.07 7.12
CA VAL A 10 -4.68 14.87 7.20
C VAL A 10 -5.30 15.06 5.83
N GLU A 11 -4.49 15.34 4.80
CA GLU A 11 -4.98 15.47 3.43
C GLU A 11 -5.49 14.14 2.86
N LEU A 12 -4.73 13.06 3.07
CA LEU A 12 -5.12 11.70 2.68
C LEU A 12 -6.42 11.27 3.39
N ASN A 13 -6.56 11.61 4.68
CA ASN A 13 -7.79 11.37 5.43
C ASN A 13 -8.99 12.10 4.81
N ALA A 14 -8.83 13.39 4.50
CA ALA A 14 -9.90 14.19 3.90
C ALA A 14 -10.34 13.63 2.54
N VAL A 15 -9.37 13.21 1.71
CA VAL A 15 -9.62 12.51 0.45
C VAL A 15 -10.40 11.22 0.67
N GLY A 16 -9.95 10.36 1.59
CA GLY A 16 -10.59 9.07 1.86
C GLY A 16 -12.02 9.22 2.39
N LEU A 17 -12.26 10.18 3.30
CA LEU A 17 -13.61 10.47 3.80
C LEU A 17 -14.53 10.96 2.67
N ALA A 18 -14.05 11.85 1.79
CA ALA A 18 -14.82 12.32 0.65
C ALA A 18 -15.14 11.19 -0.36
N CYS A 19 -14.24 10.22 -0.54
CA CYS A 19 -14.51 9.00 -1.33
C CYS A 19 -15.64 8.18 -0.70
N ILE A 20 -15.60 7.96 0.61
CA ILE A 20 -16.64 7.21 1.34
C ILE A 20 -17.99 7.92 1.20
N GLU A 21 -18.03 9.25 1.34
CA GLU A 21 -19.26 10.03 1.21
C GLU A 21 -19.89 9.91 -0.17
N ARG A 22 -19.09 10.04 -1.25
CA ARG A 22 -19.57 9.85 -2.63
C ARG A 22 -20.09 8.43 -2.85
N GLY A 23 -19.38 7.42 -2.35
CA GLY A 23 -19.76 6.02 -2.49
C GLY A 23 -21.04 5.61 -1.74
N ARG A 24 -21.57 6.43 -0.82
CA ARG A 24 -22.84 6.13 -0.15
C ARG A 24 -24.03 6.11 -1.09
N ASP A 25 -24.01 6.95 -2.12
CA ASP A 25 -25.13 7.09 -3.06
C ASP A 25 -25.09 6.01 -4.16
N ASP A 26 -23.90 5.50 -4.49
CA ASP A 26 -23.66 4.49 -5.54
C ASP A 26 -23.65 3.04 -5.02
N GLY A 27 -23.74 2.84 -3.70
CA GLY A 27 -23.63 1.54 -3.03
C GLY A 27 -22.21 1.26 -2.52
N ILE A 28 -22.11 0.92 -1.24
CA ILE A 28 -20.83 0.77 -0.50
C ILE A 28 -19.95 -0.39 -1.01
N GLU A 29 -20.48 -1.26 -1.89
CA GLU A 29 -19.86 -2.51 -2.37
C GLU A 29 -18.53 -2.33 -3.14
N TYR A 30 -18.11 -1.10 -3.43
CA TYR A 30 -16.94 -0.79 -4.28
C TYR A 30 -15.82 0.00 -3.60
N LEU A 31 -15.66 -0.13 -2.28
CA LEU A 31 -14.54 0.51 -1.57
C LEU A 31 -13.29 -0.38 -1.46
N GLY A 32 -13.39 -1.66 -1.86
CA GLY A 32 -12.27 -2.59 -1.95
C GLY A 32 -11.65 -2.99 -0.61
N LEU A 33 -12.45 -2.96 0.46
CA LEU A 33 -12.01 -3.25 1.82
C LEU A 33 -12.32 -4.70 2.23
N GLU A 34 -13.24 -5.35 1.53
CA GLU A 34 -13.79 -6.67 1.85
C GLU A 34 -12.72 -7.77 1.94
N PRO A 35 -11.77 -7.90 0.98
CA PRO A 35 -10.71 -8.91 1.10
C PRO A 35 -9.89 -8.73 2.38
N PHE A 36 -9.54 -7.48 2.70
CA PHE A 36 -8.77 -7.17 3.91
C PHE A 36 -9.56 -7.47 5.19
N ILE A 37 -10.83 -7.05 5.26
CA ILE A 37 -11.70 -7.31 6.43
C ILE A 37 -11.84 -8.82 6.66
N ASN A 38 -12.04 -9.59 5.59
CA ASN A 38 -12.24 -11.04 5.69
C ASN A 38 -10.95 -11.78 6.02
N GLY A 39 -9.81 -11.34 5.49
CA GLY A 39 -8.51 -11.96 5.72
C GLY A 39 -7.92 -11.69 7.11
N PHE A 40 -8.22 -10.52 7.69
CA PHE A 40 -7.63 -10.08 8.95
C PHE A 40 -8.69 -9.49 9.92
N PRO A 41 -9.78 -10.21 10.23
CA PRO A 41 -10.94 -9.64 10.93
C PRO A 41 -10.62 -9.07 12.31
N ASP A 42 -9.59 -9.60 12.97
CA ASP A 42 -9.18 -9.17 14.31
C ASP A 42 -8.13 -8.04 14.30
N ALA A 43 -7.61 -7.67 13.12
CA ALA A 43 -6.65 -6.58 13.02
C ALA A 43 -7.33 -5.23 13.33
N PRO A 44 -6.73 -4.34 14.15
CA PRO A 44 -7.35 -3.05 14.48
C PRO A 44 -7.76 -2.21 13.27
N LEU A 45 -6.96 -2.25 12.20
CA LEU A 45 -7.28 -1.55 10.95
C LEU A 45 -8.46 -2.18 10.21
N ALA A 46 -8.63 -3.52 10.25
CA ALA A 46 -9.77 -4.21 9.66
C ALA A 46 -11.07 -3.94 10.44
N VAL A 47 -10.98 -3.85 11.77
CA VAL A 47 -12.09 -3.41 12.61
C VAL A 47 -12.52 -1.99 12.23
N LEU A 48 -11.58 -1.07 12.00
CA LEU A 48 -11.88 0.27 11.47
C LEU A 48 -12.52 0.19 10.07
N ALA A 49 -11.97 -0.62 9.16
CA ALA A 49 -12.48 -0.81 7.81
C ALA A 49 -13.93 -1.31 7.81
N SER A 50 -14.29 -2.22 8.72
CA SER A 50 -15.65 -2.78 8.84
C SER A 50 -16.74 -1.74 9.17
N LYS A 51 -16.33 -0.57 9.64
CA LYS A 51 -17.22 0.56 9.99
C LYS A 51 -17.43 1.52 8.83
N VAL A 52 -16.58 1.46 7.80
CA VAL A 52 -16.69 2.31 6.63
C VAL A 52 -18.05 2.11 5.96
N GLY A 53 -18.75 3.22 5.69
CA GLY A 53 -20.11 3.21 5.14
C GLY A 53 -21.22 2.86 6.14
N ARG A 54 -20.88 2.45 7.38
CA ARG A 54 -21.84 2.08 8.43
C ARG A 54 -21.85 3.07 9.59
N GLU A 55 -20.71 3.67 9.90
CA GLU A 55 -20.53 4.66 10.97
C GLU A 55 -19.96 5.97 10.37
N GLU A 56 -20.16 7.07 11.10
CA GLU A 56 -19.48 8.32 10.80
C GLU A 56 -18.03 8.25 11.32
N LEU A 57 -17.06 8.27 10.41
CA LEU A 57 -15.64 8.22 10.71
C LEU A 57 -15.03 9.60 10.48
N THR A 58 -14.14 10.00 11.38
CA THR A 58 -13.37 11.26 11.25
C THR A 58 -11.90 11.02 10.96
N TRP A 59 -11.43 9.79 11.15
CA TRP A 59 -10.05 9.38 10.94
C TRP A 59 -9.96 7.95 10.37
N LEU A 60 -9.11 7.77 9.37
CA LEU A 60 -8.92 6.52 8.63
C LEU A 60 -7.60 5.79 8.92
N GLY A 61 -6.76 6.37 9.78
CA GLY A 61 -5.50 5.79 10.23
C GLY A 61 -5.56 5.09 11.58
N GLN A 62 -4.51 4.34 11.91
CA GLN A 62 -4.28 3.82 13.25
C GLN A 62 -3.32 4.72 14.03
N LYS A 63 -3.14 4.41 15.31
CA LYS A 63 -2.02 4.99 16.07
C LYS A 63 -0.70 4.58 15.39
N GLY A 64 0.24 5.51 15.31
CA GLY A 64 1.60 5.24 14.85
C GLY A 64 2.27 4.04 15.54
N ALA A 65 3.03 3.28 14.76
CA ALA A 65 3.81 2.16 15.20
C ALA A 65 4.92 2.63 16.15
N THR A 66 5.24 1.80 17.13
CA THR A 66 6.43 2.03 17.96
C THR A 66 7.69 1.69 17.17
N PRO A 67 8.85 2.29 17.50
CA PRO A 67 10.12 1.91 16.90
C PRO A 67 10.43 0.41 17.04
N GLN A 68 9.96 -0.23 18.11
CA GLN A 68 10.14 -1.68 18.31
C GLN A 68 9.31 -2.49 17.33
N GLN A 69 8.03 -2.16 17.11
CA GLN A 69 7.19 -2.84 16.11
C GLN A 69 7.80 -2.76 14.70
N ILE A 70 8.39 -1.61 14.35
CA ILE A 70 9.09 -1.43 13.08
C ILE A 70 10.33 -2.32 13.03
N ALA A 71 11.17 -2.30 14.07
CA ALA A 71 12.38 -3.12 14.12
C ALA A 71 12.09 -4.62 14.07
N ASP A 72 11.06 -5.10 14.79
CA ASP A 72 10.64 -6.50 14.79
C ASP A 72 10.20 -6.95 13.39
N ALA A 73 9.50 -6.08 12.66
CA ALA A 73 9.09 -6.36 11.28
C ALA A 73 10.28 -6.35 10.31
N GLU A 74 11.22 -5.41 10.44
CA GLU A 74 12.44 -5.38 9.63
C GLU A 74 13.31 -6.63 9.86
N GLU A 75 13.43 -7.07 11.12
CA GLU A 75 14.13 -8.31 11.48
C GLU A 75 13.42 -9.53 10.89
N ARG A 76 12.09 -9.63 11.05
CA ARG A 76 11.27 -10.71 10.49
C ARG A 76 11.39 -10.81 8.98
N LEU A 77 11.48 -9.67 8.28
CA LEU A 77 11.54 -9.62 6.82
C LEU A 77 12.97 -9.70 6.28
N GLY A 78 13.99 -9.50 7.12
CA GLY A 78 15.37 -9.34 6.68
C GLY A 78 15.57 -8.11 5.78
N PHE A 79 14.72 -7.10 5.92
CA PHE A 79 14.67 -5.92 5.07
C PHE A 79 14.51 -4.67 5.93
N ARG A 80 15.39 -3.69 5.75
CA ARG A 80 15.23 -2.38 6.37
C ARG A 80 14.27 -1.55 5.52
N PHE A 81 13.21 -1.07 6.14
CA PHE A 81 12.22 -0.25 5.45
C PHE A 81 12.81 1.08 4.98
N PRO A 82 12.31 1.62 3.85
CA PRO A 82 12.66 2.97 3.40
C PRO A 82 12.39 4.00 4.51
N ASP A 83 13.23 5.03 4.61
CA ASP A 83 13.11 6.03 5.67
C ASP A 83 11.75 6.76 5.59
N SER A 84 11.29 7.10 4.39
CA SER A 84 9.95 7.67 4.18
C SER A 84 8.81 6.78 4.68
N TYR A 85 8.88 5.46 4.46
CA TYR A 85 7.89 4.51 4.97
C TYR A 85 7.97 4.35 6.50
N ARG A 86 9.18 4.36 7.08
CA ARG A 86 9.37 4.36 8.54
C ARG A 86 8.74 5.60 9.17
N GLU A 87 8.92 6.76 8.56
CA GLU A 87 8.31 8.01 9.03
C GLU A 87 6.78 7.96 8.97
N PHE A 88 6.20 7.43 7.88
CA PHE A 88 4.77 7.15 7.80
C PHE A 88 4.30 6.24 8.94
N LEU A 89 4.98 5.10 9.15
CA LEU A 89 4.59 4.13 10.18
C LEU A 89 4.62 4.72 11.59
N LEU A 90 5.59 5.59 11.89
CA LEU A 90 5.66 6.29 13.18
C LEU A 90 4.48 7.23 13.43
N GLU A 91 3.83 7.74 12.37
CA GLU A 91 2.64 8.58 12.47
C GLU A 91 1.34 7.76 12.39
N SER A 92 1.29 6.70 11.56
CA SER A 92 0.15 5.79 11.44
C SER A 92 0.57 4.35 11.13
N ASN A 93 0.20 3.38 11.98
CA ASN A 93 0.46 1.97 11.73
C ASN A 93 -0.61 1.35 10.80
N GLY A 94 -0.51 1.70 9.52
CA GLY A 94 -1.52 1.37 8.51
C GLY A 94 -2.60 2.45 8.41
N PHE A 95 -3.25 2.49 7.25
CA PHE A 95 -4.18 3.56 6.89
C PHE A 95 -5.15 3.08 5.80
N LEU A 96 -6.43 3.46 5.89
CA LEU A 96 -7.40 3.16 4.84
C LEU A 96 -7.40 4.28 3.80
N VAL A 97 -7.35 3.90 2.52
CA VAL A 97 -7.48 4.82 1.39
C VAL A 97 -8.61 4.32 0.48
N PRO A 98 -9.88 4.35 0.93
CA PRO A 98 -10.97 3.68 0.22
C PRO A 98 -11.26 4.29 -1.15
N GLY A 99 -11.68 3.44 -2.10
CA GLY A 99 -11.96 3.88 -3.47
C GLY A 99 -10.70 4.21 -4.28
N THR A 100 -9.54 3.69 -3.85
CA THR A 100 -8.27 3.82 -4.57
C THR A 100 -7.71 2.47 -4.97
N TYR A 101 -6.75 2.46 -5.89
CA TYR A 101 -6.07 1.22 -6.27
C TYR A 101 -5.30 0.58 -5.10
N CYS A 102 -4.93 1.35 -4.06
CA CYS A 102 -4.29 0.86 -2.85
C CYS A 102 -5.18 1.09 -1.62
N CYS A 103 -6.35 0.44 -1.60
CA CYS A 103 -7.42 0.62 -0.61
C CYS A 103 -6.97 0.57 0.85
N VAL A 104 -5.92 -0.19 1.16
CA VAL A 104 -5.41 -0.40 2.52
C VAL A 104 -3.89 -0.39 2.50
N LEU A 105 -3.30 0.58 3.19
CA LEU A 105 -1.90 0.55 3.60
C LEU A 105 -1.80 -0.30 4.87
N LEU A 106 -1.02 -1.39 4.81
CA LEU A 106 -0.99 -2.39 5.87
C LEU A 106 -0.34 -1.85 7.16
N PRO A 107 -0.84 -2.28 8.34
CA PRO A 107 -0.07 -2.23 9.57
C PRO A 107 1.22 -3.05 9.42
N VAL A 108 2.28 -2.61 10.08
CA VAL A 108 3.63 -3.17 9.93
C VAL A 108 3.71 -4.66 10.27
N GLU A 109 2.84 -5.14 11.16
CA GLU A 109 2.74 -6.55 11.53
C GLU A 109 2.23 -7.44 10.38
N LEU A 110 1.48 -6.86 9.43
CA LEU A 110 0.90 -7.57 8.29
C LEU A 110 1.71 -7.42 7.01
N VAL A 111 2.73 -6.56 6.99
CA VAL A 111 3.69 -6.43 5.89
C VAL A 111 4.47 -7.73 5.72
N ARG A 112 4.64 -8.17 4.48
CA ARG A 112 5.18 -9.50 4.13
C ARG A 112 5.81 -9.51 2.74
N LYS A 113 6.49 -10.61 2.40
CA LYS A 113 6.97 -10.82 1.03
C LYS A 113 5.78 -11.09 0.13
N PHE A 114 5.80 -10.51 -1.07
CA PHE A 114 4.71 -10.62 -2.02
C PHE A 114 4.45 -12.08 -2.43
N GLY A 115 5.52 -12.87 -2.59
CA GLY A 115 5.43 -14.27 -3.00
C GLY A 115 4.78 -15.21 -1.97
N ASP A 116 4.68 -14.81 -0.71
CA ASP A 116 4.09 -15.65 0.35
C ASP A 116 2.61 -15.91 0.07
N ASP A 117 1.89 -14.90 -0.42
CA ASP A 117 0.47 -14.99 -0.76
C ASP A 117 0.21 -15.03 -2.28
N ASN A 118 1.13 -14.51 -3.09
CA ASN A 118 0.90 -14.27 -4.52
C ASN A 118 1.72 -15.21 -5.43
N ALA A 119 1.95 -16.45 -5.00
CA ALA A 119 2.76 -17.43 -5.73
C ALA A 119 2.33 -17.64 -7.19
N GLN A 120 1.03 -17.50 -7.50
CA GLN A 120 0.52 -17.60 -8.88
C GLN A 120 1.00 -16.43 -9.76
N ILE A 121 1.03 -15.21 -9.22
CA ILE A 121 1.51 -14.01 -9.92
C ILE A 121 3.03 -14.11 -10.14
N VAL A 122 3.76 -14.58 -9.13
CA VAL A 122 5.21 -14.82 -9.26
C VAL A 122 5.51 -15.86 -10.35
N ALA A 123 4.75 -16.95 -10.40
CA ALA A 123 4.90 -17.97 -11.44
C ALA A 123 4.55 -17.44 -12.83
N MET A 124 3.58 -16.52 -12.95
CA MET A 124 3.26 -15.86 -14.21
C MET A 124 4.46 -15.07 -14.75
N TRP A 125 5.10 -14.25 -13.93
CA TRP A 125 6.29 -13.48 -14.32
C TRP A 125 7.49 -14.37 -14.64
N ALA A 126 7.76 -15.39 -13.83
CA ALA A 126 8.82 -16.36 -14.12
C ALA A 126 8.62 -17.02 -15.51
N ASN A 127 7.37 -17.34 -15.87
CA ASN A 127 7.05 -17.89 -17.19
C ASN A 127 7.18 -16.87 -18.32
N ALA A 128 6.91 -15.59 -18.07
CA ALA A 128 7.10 -14.53 -19.06
C ALA A 128 8.59 -14.36 -19.38
N HIS A 129 9.43 -14.25 -18.34
CA HIS A 129 10.88 -14.15 -18.46
C HIS A 129 11.53 -15.36 -19.14
N ALA A 130 11.04 -16.58 -18.85
CA ALA A 130 11.51 -17.78 -19.54
C ALA A 130 11.23 -17.78 -21.05
N LYS A 131 10.22 -17.02 -21.51
CA LYS A 131 9.83 -16.93 -22.93
C LYS A 131 10.52 -15.78 -23.68
N ASP A 132 10.96 -14.76 -22.97
CA ASP A 132 11.68 -13.63 -23.54
C ASP A 132 12.99 -13.36 -22.78
N PRO A 133 14.12 -13.96 -23.22
CA PRO A 133 15.41 -13.80 -22.56
C PRO A 133 16.04 -12.41 -22.77
N LEU A 134 15.39 -11.51 -23.51
CA LEU A 134 15.82 -10.12 -23.67
C LEU A 134 15.23 -9.19 -22.59
N LEU A 135 14.31 -9.69 -21.75
CA LEU A 135 13.81 -8.94 -20.60
C LEU A 135 14.92 -8.74 -19.57
N ASP A 136 15.05 -7.50 -19.11
CA ASP A 136 16.12 -7.05 -18.22
C ASP A 136 16.06 -7.79 -16.87
N ILE A 137 17.14 -8.51 -16.51
CA ILE A 137 17.23 -9.23 -15.25
C ILE A 137 17.21 -8.29 -14.02
N GLU A 138 17.51 -7.01 -14.23
CA GLU A 138 17.41 -5.98 -13.20
C GLU A 138 15.97 -5.52 -12.95
N ASP A 139 15.01 -5.88 -13.81
CA ASP A 139 13.58 -5.62 -13.63
C ASP A 139 13.05 -6.27 -12.34
N VAL A 140 12.26 -5.54 -11.57
CA VAL A 140 11.71 -6.00 -10.28
C VAL A 140 10.87 -7.27 -10.44
N THR A 141 10.25 -7.49 -11.61
CA THR A 141 9.42 -8.66 -11.89
C THR A 141 10.20 -9.98 -11.87
N TYR A 142 11.53 -9.97 -12.06
CA TYR A 142 12.36 -11.17 -11.90
C TYR A 142 12.46 -11.66 -10.45
N ARG A 143 12.34 -10.75 -9.49
CA ARG A 143 12.48 -11.00 -8.05
C ARG A 143 11.23 -10.63 -7.27
N MET A 144 10.10 -10.54 -7.97
CA MET A 144 8.87 -10.02 -7.42
C MET A 144 8.37 -10.80 -6.19
N GLY A 145 8.69 -12.10 -6.11
CA GLY A 145 8.36 -12.91 -4.95
C GLY A 145 9.02 -12.43 -3.65
N ASP A 146 10.21 -11.82 -3.74
CA ASP A 146 10.92 -11.25 -2.59
C ASP A 146 10.56 -9.79 -2.33
N ALA A 147 9.80 -9.15 -3.22
CA ALA A 147 9.35 -7.77 -3.02
C ALA A 147 8.48 -7.64 -1.77
N ILE A 148 8.58 -6.50 -1.08
CA ILE A 148 7.89 -6.31 0.20
C ILE A 148 6.54 -5.66 -0.03
N GLN A 149 5.46 -6.40 0.18
CA GLN A 149 4.10 -5.93 0.01
C GLN A 149 3.63 -5.11 1.21
N VAL A 150 3.24 -3.86 0.96
CA VAL A 150 2.79 -2.92 2.01
C VAL A 150 1.31 -2.52 1.89
N THR A 151 0.57 -3.16 0.98
CA THR A 151 -0.87 -2.96 0.78
C THR A 151 -1.62 -4.28 0.91
N ALA A 152 -2.89 -4.23 1.33
CA ALA A 152 -3.71 -5.43 1.33
C ALA A 152 -4.06 -5.87 -0.11
N GLU A 153 -4.52 -7.11 -0.25
CA GLU A 153 -5.05 -7.59 -1.51
C GLU A 153 -6.26 -6.73 -1.94
N PRO A 154 -6.23 -6.16 -3.16
CA PRO A 154 -7.32 -5.33 -3.68
C PRO A 154 -8.51 -6.19 -4.11
N SER A 155 -9.73 -5.64 -4.10
CA SER A 155 -10.93 -6.39 -4.50
C SER A 155 -11.00 -6.71 -5.99
N ASP A 156 -10.57 -5.80 -6.87
CA ASP A 156 -10.96 -5.87 -8.29
C ASP A 156 -9.81 -5.90 -9.32
N TYR A 157 -8.59 -5.44 -8.98
CA TYR A 157 -7.60 -5.11 -10.03
C TYR A 157 -6.12 -5.46 -9.74
N ASP A 158 -5.81 -6.30 -8.76
CA ASP A 158 -4.42 -6.71 -8.42
C ASP A 158 -3.43 -5.53 -8.33
N TRP A 159 -3.87 -4.35 -7.90
CA TRP A 159 -3.00 -3.24 -7.55
C TRP A 159 -2.31 -3.45 -6.20
N PHE A 160 -1.01 -3.66 -6.24
CA PHE A 160 -0.17 -3.78 -5.05
C PHE A 160 0.89 -2.71 -5.03
N VAL A 161 1.12 -2.12 -3.86
CA VAL A 161 2.31 -1.34 -3.57
C VAL A 161 3.35 -2.25 -2.93
N LEU A 162 4.51 -2.32 -3.56
CA LEU A 162 5.65 -3.15 -3.18
C LEU A 162 6.91 -2.30 -3.02
N PHE A 163 7.86 -2.76 -2.20
CA PHE A 163 9.23 -2.27 -2.26
C PHE A 163 10.14 -3.26 -2.98
N ASP A 164 10.97 -2.75 -3.87
CA ASP A 164 12.06 -3.50 -4.49
C ASP A 164 13.21 -3.67 -3.48
N PRO A 165 13.49 -4.89 -2.99
CA PRO A 165 14.44 -5.09 -1.90
C PRO A 165 15.90 -4.95 -2.36
N ILE A 166 16.15 -4.86 -3.66
CA ILE A 166 17.50 -4.87 -4.25
C ILE A 166 17.86 -3.52 -4.85
N ASN A 167 16.96 -2.93 -5.66
CA ASN A 167 17.28 -1.71 -6.38
C ASN A 167 16.84 -0.47 -5.61
N ALA A 168 17.78 0.47 -5.47
CA ALA A 168 17.49 1.80 -4.97
C ALA A 168 17.16 2.77 -6.13
N SER A 169 16.31 3.74 -5.85
CA SER A 169 16.02 4.88 -6.70
C SER A 169 17.12 5.94 -6.63
N PRO A 170 17.10 6.96 -7.50
CA PRO A 170 18.02 8.10 -7.42
C PRO A 170 17.98 8.86 -6.08
N LYS A 171 16.88 8.75 -5.31
CA LYS A 171 16.73 9.34 -3.98
C LYS A 171 17.34 8.50 -2.85
N GLY A 172 17.88 7.32 -3.17
CA GLY A 172 18.60 6.46 -2.22
C GLY A 172 17.71 5.57 -1.36
N GLU A 173 16.40 5.54 -1.63
CA GLU A 173 15.47 4.57 -1.06
C GLU A 173 15.17 3.44 -2.07
N PRO A 174 14.74 2.25 -1.61
CA PRO A 174 14.11 1.25 -2.46
C PRO A 174 13.04 1.84 -3.38
N TRP A 175 12.98 1.37 -4.64
CA TRP A 175 11.87 1.73 -5.52
C TRP A 175 10.52 1.33 -4.92
N THR A 176 9.55 2.25 -4.98
CA THR A 176 8.16 1.97 -4.63
C THR A 176 7.41 1.58 -5.89
N VAL A 177 7.06 0.30 -5.99
CA VAL A 177 6.49 -0.30 -7.19
C VAL A 177 4.98 -0.41 -7.02
N MET A 178 4.24 0.21 -7.94
CA MET A 178 2.80 0.04 -8.09
C MET A 178 2.54 -1.02 -9.15
N TYR A 179 2.32 -2.25 -8.73
CA TYR A 179 2.11 -3.38 -9.61
C TYR A 179 0.64 -3.62 -9.93
N SER A 180 0.33 -4.00 -11.17
CA SER A 180 -0.90 -4.65 -11.59
C SER A 180 -0.63 -5.75 -12.62
N ARG A 181 -1.64 -6.56 -12.97
CA ARG A 181 -1.51 -7.53 -14.08
C ARG A 181 -1.22 -6.89 -15.45
N GLN A 182 -1.43 -5.58 -15.59
CA GLN A 182 -1.18 -4.86 -16.85
C GLN A 182 0.26 -4.34 -16.96
N GLY A 183 1.03 -4.40 -15.87
CA GLY A 183 2.35 -3.82 -15.78
C GLY A 183 2.54 -3.15 -14.42
N TYR A 184 3.61 -2.40 -14.27
CA TYR A 184 3.86 -1.65 -13.04
C TYR A 184 4.38 -0.25 -13.36
N ASP A 185 4.11 0.67 -12.45
CA ASP A 185 4.75 1.98 -12.38
C ASP A 185 5.66 2.02 -11.15
N CYS A 186 6.61 2.95 -11.14
CA CYS A 186 7.55 3.12 -10.05
C CYS A 186 7.62 4.57 -9.59
N GLU A 187 7.59 4.76 -8.28
CA GLU A 187 7.91 6.02 -7.62
C GLU A 187 9.27 5.91 -6.92
N GLU A 188 10.02 7.01 -6.91
CA GLU A 188 11.37 7.02 -6.33
C GLU A 188 11.36 6.78 -4.81
N THR A 189 10.29 7.14 -4.11
CA THR A 189 10.11 6.92 -2.67
C THR A 189 8.65 6.64 -2.32
N PHE A 190 8.41 6.11 -1.12
CA PHE A 190 7.05 5.94 -0.62
C PHE A 190 6.36 7.30 -0.39
N LEU A 191 7.13 8.33 -0.04
CA LEU A 191 6.63 9.70 0.08
C LEU A 191 6.06 10.21 -1.25
N ASP A 192 6.78 10.00 -2.36
CA ASP A 192 6.34 10.44 -3.69
C ASP A 192 5.01 9.78 -4.07
N LEU A 193 4.85 8.47 -3.79
CA LEU A 193 3.58 7.76 -3.97
C LEU A 193 2.44 8.40 -3.18
N ILE A 194 2.63 8.68 -1.89
CA ILE A 194 1.57 9.27 -1.07
C ILE A 194 1.21 10.68 -1.56
N GLN A 195 2.19 11.46 -2.01
CA GLN A 195 1.94 12.78 -2.59
C GLN A 195 1.18 12.72 -3.91
N GLU A 196 1.49 11.74 -4.78
CA GLU A 196 0.75 11.48 -6.01
C GLU A 196 -0.70 11.11 -5.69
N LEU A 197 -0.92 10.17 -4.77
CA LEU A 197 -2.26 9.75 -4.35
C LEU A 197 -3.09 10.94 -3.87
N VAL A 198 -2.54 11.76 -2.97
CA VAL A 198 -3.25 12.96 -2.49
C VAL A 198 -3.58 13.90 -3.66
N SER A 199 -2.62 14.15 -4.55
CA SER A 199 -2.78 15.09 -5.67
C SER A 199 -3.81 14.62 -6.71
N SER A 200 -3.74 13.34 -7.10
CA SER A 200 -4.59 12.70 -8.11
C SER A 200 -6.06 12.70 -7.67
N TYR A 201 -6.30 12.39 -6.39
CA TYR A 201 -7.64 12.41 -5.83
C TYR A 201 -8.18 13.83 -5.71
N GLN A 202 -7.41 14.77 -5.16
CA GLN A 202 -7.84 16.17 -5.11
C GLN A 202 -8.23 16.71 -6.49
N ALA A 203 -7.52 16.32 -7.56
CA ALA A 203 -7.88 16.67 -8.93
C ALA A 203 -9.20 16.04 -9.39
N SER A 204 -9.46 14.79 -9.00
CA SER A 204 -10.71 14.06 -9.27
C SER A 204 -11.92 14.61 -8.48
N PHE A 205 -11.68 15.30 -7.36
CA PHE A 205 -12.73 16.00 -6.59
C PHE A 205 -13.11 17.38 -7.14
N ARG A 206 -12.28 18.00 -8.00
CA ARG A 206 -12.51 19.34 -8.57
C ARG A 206 -13.30 19.34 -9.90
N ARG A 207 -13.58 18.17 -10.47
CA ARG A 207 -14.43 18.02 -11.67
C ARG A 207 -15.86 17.71 -11.27
#